data_AF-D5SZ89-F1
#
_entry.id   AF-D5SZ89-F1
#
_cell.length_a   1.000
_cell.length_b   1.000
_cell.length_c   1.000
_cell.angle_alpha   90.00
_cell.angle_beta   90.00
_cell.angle_gamma   90.00
#
_symmetry.space_group_name_H-M   'P 1'
#
loop_
_entity.id
_entity.type
_entity.pdbx_description
1 polymer ?
#
loop_
_entity_poly.entity_id
_entity_poly.type
_entity_poly.pdbx_seq_one_letter_code
_entity_poly.pdbx_strand_id
1 'polypeptide(L)'
;MSIFCGWISRHPHILYHTPLSERQASLLPKERITHFIKQAWLTTLEDAARQNEQLTTWRPGDAIIHCCNEQSLHGALWSAGIPSCYLPHNAFLDEELFHIVPEANIEFDAVYNARFAPFKRHVLARSIPRLLLLGTIVAEGDDAAYAARVKQELSHAVFSEDRFGRWLNERQVARAVSSAAVGLCLSQVEGAMYAAVEYLLCGRPIVSTANQGGRNEWLHADFCRIVATDPDSIARATLELAKEKIPPQQIREQTLRQMTHHRRTFGELGQMIYDREQTGRDFLRDFYSTFHHKLGRWMSDEDFEQEVSTL
;
A
#
# COMPACT_ATOMS: atom_id res chain seq x y z
N MET A 1 22.12 2.07 0.86
CA MET A 1 20.69 1.82 1.14
C MET A 1 19.94 2.05 -0.15
N SER A 2 19.07 1.14 -0.55
CA SER A 2 18.26 1.34 -1.74
C SER A 2 17.11 2.31 -1.45
N ILE A 3 16.90 3.27 -2.35
CA ILE A 3 15.81 4.26 -2.23
C ILE A 3 14.61 3.71 -3.00
N PHE A 4 13.52 3.35 -2.30
CA PHE A 4 12.27 3.00 -2.97
C PHE A 4 11.69 4.25 -3.62
N CYS A 5 11.69 4.31 -4.95
CA CYS A 5 11.35 5.52 -5.67
C CYS A 5 10.57 5.14 -6.93
N GLY A 6 9.48 5.88 -7.18
CA GLY A 6 8.94 6.03 -8.52
C GLY A 6 9.62 7.22 -9.18
N TRP A 7 9.94 7.13 -10.46
CA TRP A 7 10.57 8.22 -11.21
C TRP A 7 9.53 8.76 -12.17
N ILE A 8 9.54 10.06 -12.48
CA ILE A 8 8.83 10.60 -13.65
C ILE A 8 9.88 11.30 -14.50
N SER A 9 10.25 10.65 -15.61
CA SER A 9 11.15 11.24 -16.61
C SER A 9 10.39 12.20 -17.53
N ARG A 10 11.11 13.24 -17.98
CA ARG A 10 10.56 14.38 -18.70
C ARG A 10 10.09 14.02 -20.10
N HIS A 11 10.78 13.11 -20.80
CA HIS A 11 10.38 12.63 -22.13
C HIS A 11 11.21 11.38 -22.54
N PRO A 12 10.60 10.26 -22.96
CA PRO A 12 9.21 9.88 -22.73
C PRO A 12 8.99 9.34 -21.31
N HIS A 13 7.71 9.20 -20.98
CA HIS A 13 7.20 8.77 -19.69
C HIS A 13 7.80 7.42 -19.27
N ILE A 14 8.35 7.39 -18.06
CA ILE A 14 8.81 6.16 -17.41
C ILE A 14 8.24 6.17 -16.02
N LEU A 15 7.38 5.20 -15.72
CA LEU A 15 6.90 4.89 -14.38
C LEU A 15 7.51 3.56 -13.97
N TYR A 16 8.77 3.58 -13.52
CA TYR A 16 9.39 2.39 -12.93
C TYR A 16 9.51 2.51 -11.43
N HIS A 17 9.36 1.37 -10.75
CA HIS A 17 9.41 1.25 -9.31
C HIS A 17 10.50 0.26 -8.92
N THR A 18 11.73 0.62 -9.22
CA THR A 18 12.90 -0.12 -8.71
C THR A 18 13.49 0.62 -7.53
N PRO A 19 13.98 -0.08 -6.48
CA PRO A 19 14.83 0.56 -5.49
C PRO A 19 16.06 1.13 -6.20
N LEU A 20 16.30 2.45 -6.22
CA LEU A 20 17.51 2.98 -6.87
C LEU A 20 18.73 2.65 -6.03
N SER A 21 19.73 2.10 -6.71
CA SER A 21 21.13 2.12 -6.32
C SER A 21 21.90 3.20 -7.08
N GLU A 22 23.09 3.54 -6.61
CA GLU A 22 24.02 4.42 -7.33
C GLU A 22 24.29 3.95 -8.77
N ARG A 23 24.42 2.63 -8.98
CA ARG A 23 24.58 2.03 -10.32
C ARG A 23 23.37 2.33 -11.21
N GLN A 24 22.16 2.10 -10.72
CA GLN A 24 20.96 2.39 -11.51
C GLN A 24 20.80 3.89 -11.76
N ALA A 25 21.19 4.74 -10.81
CA ALA A 25 21.21 6.19 -10.98
C ALA A 25 22.08 6.62 -12.18
N SER A 26 23.25 5.99 -12.34
CA SER A 26 24.21 6.35 -13.40
C SER A 26 23.76 5.92 -14.79
N LEU A 27 22.82 4.99 -14.89
CA LEU A 27 22.23 4.53 -16.14
C LEU A 27 21.10 5.43 -16.63
N LEU A 28 20.47 6.22 -15.74
CA LEU A 28 19.39 7.13 -16.12
C LEU A 28 19.86 8.17 -17.15
N PRO A 29 18.95 8.64 -18.05
CA PRO A 29 19.25 9.68 -19.03
C PRO A 29 19.95 10.90 -18.42
N LYS A 30 20.83 11.57 -19.17
CA LYS A 30 21.61 12.72 -18.66
C LYS A 30 20.76 13.98 -18.48
N GLU A 31 19.62 14.02 -19.13
CA GLU A 31 18.62 15.06 -18.96
C GLU A 31 18.17 15.12 -17.51
N ARG A 32 17.75 16.32 -17.11
CA ARG A 32 17.20 16.52 -15.77
C ARG A 32 15.92 15.68 -15.64
N ILE A 33 15.73 15.01 -14.52
CA ILE A 33 14.56 14.17 -14.21
C ILE A 33 13.85 14.70 -12.96
N THR A 34 12.58 14.35 -12.76
CA THR A 34 11.87 14.58 -11.50
C THR A 34 11.57 13.25 -10.79
N HIS A 35 12.09 13.09 -9.59
CA HIS A 35 12.02 11.87 -8.80
C HIS A 35 10.85 11.94 -7.82
N PHE A 36 10.00 10.91 -7.79
CA PHE A 36 8.88 10.76 -6.87
C PHE A 36 9.18 9.68 -5.84
N ILE A 37 9.85 10.06 -4.75
CA ILE A 37 10.28 9.11 -3.74
C ILE A 37 9.09 8.68 -2.90
N LYS A 38 8.53 7.50 -3.20
CA LYS A 38 7.52 6.83 -2.39
C LYS A 38 8.10 6.48 -1.03
N GLN A 39 7.68 7.21 -0.02
CA GLN A 39 8.17 6.98 1.33
C GLN A 39 7.78 5.57 1.80
N ALA A 40 8.76 4.91 2.40
CA ALA A 40 8.59 3.58 2.95
C ALA A 40 7.83 3.67 4.29
N TRP A 41 7.82 2.55 4.99
CA TRP A 41 7.14 2.39 6.26
C TRP A 41 7.97 3.08 7.32
N LEU A 42 7.34 3.87 8.21
CA LEU A 42 8.01 4.55 9.32
C LEU A 42 9.17 5.47 8.93
N THR A 43 9.19 5.97 7.70
CA THR A 43 10.24 6.90 7.27
C THR A 43 10.22 8.14 8.15
N THR A 44 11.32 8.38 8.85
CA THR A 44 11.51 9.58 9.65
C THR A 44 11.95 10.76 8.77
N LEU A 45 11.92 11.98 9.33
CA LEU A 45 12.50 13.14 8.67
C LEU A 45 13.98 12.94 8.32
N GLU A 46 14.75 12.36 9.24
CA GLU A 46 16.18 12.09 9.04
C GLU A 46 16.42 11.07 7.91
N ASP A 47 15.61 10.01 7.86
CA ASP A 47 15.66 9.03 6.79
C ASP A 47 15.37 9.66 5.43
N ALA A 48 14.31 10.46 5.32
CA ALA A 48 13.94 11.14 4.09
C ALA A 48 14.98 12.21 3.68
N ALA A 49 15.53 12.97 4.63
CA ALA A 49 16.60 13.94 4.36
C ALA A 49 17.85 13.24 3.81
N ARG A 50 18.24 12.11 4.40
CA ARG A 50 19.35 11.29 3.92
C ARG A 50 19.09 10.71 2.53
N GLN A 51 17.87 10.28 2.22
CA GLN A 51 17.49 9.86 0.87
C GLN A 51 17.62 11.02 -0.13
N ASN A 52 17.17 12.22 0.26
CA ASN A 52 17.27 13.41 -0.57
C ASN A 52 18.73 13.79 -0.87
N GLU A 53 19.60 13.76 0.15
CA GLU A 53 21.04 14.00 0.01
C GLU A 53 21.73 12.96 -0.89
N GLN A 54 21.43 11.67 -0.67
CA GLN A 54 21.96 10.58 -1.48
C GLN A 54 21.59 10.75 -2.96
N LEU A 55 20.31 11.02 -3.25
CA LEU A 55 19.85 11.17 -4.61
C LEU A 55 20.38 12.46 -5.26
N THR A 56 20.51 13.55 -4.50
CA THR A 56 21.17 14.78 -4.96
C THR A 56 22.64 14.53 -5.31
N THR A 57 23.32 13.67 -4.56
CA THR A 57 24.71 13.28 -4.82
C THR A 57 24.83 12.45 -6.11
N TRP A 58 23.94 11.46 -6.29
CA TRP A 58 23.96 10.61 -7.48
C TRP A 58 23.50 11.33 -8.75
N ARG A 59 22.55 12.26 -8.62
CA ARG A 59 21.87 12.93 -9.72
C ARG A 59 21.80 14.45 -9.48
N PRO A 60 22.95 15.15 -9.50
CA PRO A 60 22.98 16.58 -9.26
C PRO A 60 22.17 17.33 -10.33
N GLY A 61 21.23 18.16 -9.88
CA GLY A 61 20.36 18.95 -10.75
C GLY A 61 18.96 18.36 -10.96
N ASP A 62 18.75 17.07 -10.69
CA ASP A 62 17.41 16.49 -10.74
C ASP A 62 16.49 17.09 -9.67
N ALA A 63 15.18 17.11 -9.95
CA ALA A 63 14.18 17.48 -8.96
C ALA A 63 13.80 16.25 -8.14
N ILE A 64 13.51 16.44 -6.84
CA ILE A 64 13.13 15.36 -5.93
C ILE A 64 11.86 15.80 -5.21
N ILE A 65 10.85 14.92 -5.17
CA ILE A 65 9.60 15.11 -4.45
C ILE A 65 9.32 13.85 -3.63
N HIS A 66 9.21 14.00 -2.32
CA HIS A 66 8.86 12.89 -1.42
C HIS A 66 7.35 12.68 -1.39
N CYS A 67 6.88 11.51 -1.83
CA CYS A 67 5.48 11.10 -1.75
C CYS A 67 5.21 10.43 -0.40
N CYS A 68 4.65 11.18 0.54
CA CYS A 68 4.44 10.77 1.92
C CYS A 68 3.12 10.01 2.09
N ASN A 69 3.16 8.89 2.81
CA ASN A 69 1.94 8.17 3.21
C ASN A 69 1.22 8.81 4.42
N GLU A 70 1.86 9.77 5.07
CA GLU A 70 1.37 10.42 6.28
C GLU A 70 1.52 11.94 6.16
N GLN A 71 0.49 12.66 6.61
CA GLN A 71 0.49 14.12 6.61
C GLN A 71 1.53 14.70 7.58
N SER A 72 1.83 14.00 8.68
CA SER A 72 2.85 14.38 9.66
C SER A 72 4.25 14.44 9.03
N LEU A 73 4.64 13.40 8.28
CA LEU A 73 5.92 13.37 7.57
C LEU A 73 5.98 14.45 6.48
N HIS A 74 4.91 14.62 5.71
CA HIS A 74 4.82 15.70 4.73
C HIS A 74 5.02 17.07 5.39
N GLY A 75 4.35 17.35 6.50
CA GLY A 75 4.50 18.60 7.24
C GLY A 75 5.92 18.82 7.78
N ALA A 76 6.56 17.76 8.28
CA ALA A 76 7.94 17.82 8.75
C ALA A 76 8.93 18.12 7.61
N LEU A 77 8.80 17.44 6.47
CA LEU A 77 9.64 17.67 5.28
C LEU A 77 9.43 19.06 4.70
N TRP A 78 8.17 19.49 4.58
CA TRP A 78 7.82 20.82 4.12
C TRP A 78 8.44 21.90 5.00
N SER A 79 8.37 21.74 6.33
CA SER A 79 8.97 22.68 7.29
C SER A 79 10.51 22.71 7.21
N ALA A 80 11.13 21.61 6.82
CA ALA A 80 12.57 21.51 6.57
C ALA A 80 12.99 22.00 5.17
N GLY A 81 12.05 22.48 4.34
CA GLY A 81 12.32 22.91 2.97
C GLY A 81 12.59 21.77 1.98
N ILE A 82 12.27 20.53 2.35
CA ILE A 82 12.41 19.36 1.48
C ILE A 82 11.09 19.19 0.70
N PRO A 83 11.12 19.24 -0.65
CA PRO A 83 9.90 19.13 -1.44
C PRO A 83 9.20 17.79 -1.20
N SER A 84 7.91 17.87 -0.87
CA SER A 84 7.11 16.69 -0.55
C SER A 84 5.64 16.91 -0.93
N CYS A 85 4.93 15.81 -1.10
CA CYS A 85 3.50 15.78 -1.36
C CYS A 85 2.87 14.71 -0.46
N TYR A 86 1.73 15.03 0.16
CA TYR A 86 0.92 14.02 0.83
C TYR A 86 0.22 13.16 -0.22
N LEU A 87 0.75 11.96 -0.43
CA LEU A 87 0.28 11.06 -1.47
C LEU A 87 0.29 9.60 -0.97
N PRO A 88 -0.76 9.17 -0.26
CA PRO A 88 -0.90 7.82 0.24
C PRO A 88 -0.87 6.79 -0.89
N HIS A 89 0.12 5.88 -0.88
CA HIS A 89 0.31 4.96 -1.99
C HIS A 89 -0.84 3.97 -2.21
N ASN A 90 -1.70 3.78 -1.20
CA ASN A 90 -2.89 2.94 -1.32
C ASN A 90 -3.87 3.48 -2.38
N ALA A 91 -3.82 4.77 -2.69
CA ALA A 91 -4.61 5.37 -3.75
C ALA A 91 -4.31 4.78 -5.14
N PHE A 92 -3.16 4.12 -5.31
CA PHE A 92 -2.71 3.53 -6.57
C PHE A 92 -2.81 2.00 -6.59
N LEU A 93 -3.61 1.41 -5.70
CA LEU A 93 -4.12 0.06 -5.95
C LEU A 93 -4.98 0.07 -7.21
N ASP A 94 -5.03 -1.06 -7.89
CA ASP A 94 -5.82 -1.24 -9.11
C ASP A 94 -7.20 -1.75 -8.69
N GLU A 95 -8.21 -0.91 -8.84
CA GLU A 95 -9.57 -1.20 -8.44
C GLU A 95 -10.27 -2.24 -9.33
N GLU A 96 -9.70 -2.63 -10.47
CA GLU A 96 -10.20 -3.74 -11.29
C GLU A 96 -9.73 -5.09 -10.77
N LEU A 97 -8.54 -5.14 -10.13
CA LEU A 97 -8.02 -6.34 -9.49
C LEU A 97 -8.77 -6.67 -8.19
N PHE A 98 -9.24 -5.65 -7.48
CA PHE A 98 -9.99 -5.76 -6.23
C PHE A 98 -11.40 -5.19 -6.43
N HIS A 99 -12.39 -6.05 -6.57
CA HIS A 99 -13.78 -5.65 -6.74
C HIS A 99 -14.71 -6.54 -5.91
N ILE A 100 -15.93 -6.04 -5.68
CA ILE A 100 -16.98 -6.81 -5.04
C ILE A 100 -17.27 -8.04 -5.90
N VAL A 101 -17.14 -9.23 -5.32
CA VAL A 101 -17.50 -10.50 -5.98
C VAL A 101 -18.98 -10.79 -5.69
N PRO A 102 -19.90 -10.66 -6.66
CA PRO A 102 -21.35 -10.72 -6.39
C PRO A 102 -21.82 -12.08 -5.84
N GLU A 103 -21.21 -13.18 -6.27
CA GLU A 103 -21.59 -14.54 -5.85
C GLU A 103 -20.81 -15.04 -4.63
N ALA A 104 -20.07 -14.18 -3.93
CA ALA A 104 -19.28 -14.60 -2.79
C ALA A 104 -20.15 -14.97 -1.58
N ASN A 105 -19.98 -16.20 -1.09
CA ASN A 105 -20.59 -16.66 0.15
C ASN A 105 -19.70 -16.29 1.34
N ILE A 106 -20.31 -15.74 2.40
CA ILE A 106 -19.60 -15.39 3.64
C ILE A 106 -19.42 -16.64 4.50
N GLU A 107 -18.20 -17.16 4.48
CA GLU A 107 -17.79 -18.36 5.22
C GLU A 107 -17.05 -18.02 6.51
N PHE A 108 -16.42 -16.84 6.56
CA PHE A 108 -15.60 -16.39 7.68
C PHE A 108 -16.17 -15.15 8.33
N ASP A 109 -16.02 -15.06 9.65
CA ASP A 109 -16.34 -13.85 10.41
C ASP A 109 -15.33 -12.75 10.09
N ALA A 110 -14.06 -13.12 9.88
CA ALA A 110 -13.03 -12.18 9.49
C ALA A 110 -11.91 -12.77 8.62
N VAL A 111 -11.24 -11.90 7.88
CA VAL A 111 -10.00 -12.18 7.14
C VAL A 111 -8.88 -11.27 7.61
N TYR A 112 -7.67 -11.81 7.73
CA TYR A 112 -6.46 -11.01 7.90
C TYR A 112 -5.42 -11.35 6.81
N ASN A 113 -5.16 -10.39 5.94
CA ASN A 113 -4.14 -10.42 4.89
C ASN A 113 -2.85 -9.80 5.44
N ALA A 114 -1.97 -10.65 5.94
CA ALA A 114 -0.73 -10.23 6.57
C ALA A 114 0.32 -11.33 6.51
N ARG A 115 1.56 -10.95 6.16
CA ARG A 115 2.74 -11.79 6.34
C ARG A 115 2.92 -12.20 7.79
N PHE A 116 3.49 -13.37 8.05
CA PHE A 116 3.79 -13.82 9.41
C PHE A 116 5.01 -13.12 10.02
N ALA A 117 4.79 -11.90 10.51
CA ALA A 117 5.78 -11.11 11.24
C ALA A 117 5.22 -10.64 12.59
N PRO A 118 6.04 -10.58 13.68
CA PRO A 118 5.58 -10.20 15.01
C PRO A 118 4.77 -8.90 15.10
N PHE A 119 5.19 -7.86 14.37
CA PHE A 119 4.53 -6.55 14.37
C PHE A 119 3.09 -6.57 13.82
N LYS A 120 2.69 -7.63 13.10
CA LYS A 120 1.33 -7.83 12.60
C LYS A 120 0.35 -8.33 13.66
N ARG A 121 0.85 -8.85 14.79
CA ARG A 121 0.04 -9.21 15.98
C ARG A 121 -1.13 -10.17 15.69
N HIS A 122 -0.94 -11.19 14.83
CA HIS A 122 -2.00 -12.13 14.41
C HIS A 122 -2.78 -12.75 15.57
N VAL A 123 -2.09 -13.09 16.67
CA VAL A 123 -2.68 -13.72 17.86
C VAL A 123 -3.78 -12.90 18.53
N LEU A 124 -3.88 -11.59 18.22
CA LEU A 124 -5.00 -10.76 18.64
C LEU A 124 -6.33 -11.19 18.03
N ALA A 125 -6.33 -11.95 16.93
CA ALA A 125 -7.54 -12.49 16.29
C ALA A 125 -8.04 -13.80 16.93
N ARG A 126 -7.42 -14.29 18.01
CA ARG A 126 -7.70 -15.62 18.58
C ARG A 126 -9.15 -15.85 19.04
N SER A 127 -9.85 -14.80 19.44
CA SER A 127 -11.25 -14.90 19.89
C SER A 127 -12.26 -14.89 18.73
N ILE A 128 -11.80 -14.84 17.46
CA ILE A 128 -12.67 -14.89 16.28
C ILE A 128 -12.93 -16.36 15.87
N PRO A 129 -14.18 -16.85 15.87
CA PRO A 129 -14.46 -18.28 15.64
C PRO A 129 -14.15 -18.76 14.23
N ARG A 130 -14.57 -18.03 13.19
CA ARG A 130 -14.28 -18.39 11.78
C ARG A 130 -13.31 -17.37 11.21
N LEU A 131 -12.02 -17.63 11.38
CA LEU A 131 -10.94 -16.74 10.96
C LEU A 131 -10.25 -17.28 9.70
N LEU A 132 -10.06 -16.41 8.71
CA LEU A 132 -9.22 -16.66 7.54
C LEU A 132 -7.91 -15.86 7.66
N LEU A 133 -6.78 -16.52 7.53
CA LEU A 133 -5.46 -15.90 7.50
C LEU A 133 -4.86 -16.05 6.11
N LEU A 134 -4.68 -14.91 5.42
CA LEU A 134 -3.98 -14.85 4.13
C LEU A 134 -2.56 -14.39 4.38
N GLY A 135 -1.60 -15.24 4.04
CA GLY A 135 -0.19 -14.92 4.19
C GLY A 135 0.67 -16.13 4.51
N THR A 136 1.96 -15.91 4.34
CA THR A 136 3.05 -16.84 4.63
C THR A 136 4.22 -15.99 5.16
N ILE A 137 5.32 -16.65 5.50
CA ILE A 137 6.66 -16.06 5.47
C ILE A 137 6.93 -15.63 4.01
N VAL A 138 7.16 -14.34 3.77
CA VAL A 138 7.31 -13.73 2.43
C VAL A 138 8.59 -12.91 2.28
N ALA A 139 9.27 -12.56 3.37
CA ALA A 139 10.45 -11.72 3.34
C ALA A 139 11.61 -12.31 4.16
N GLU A 140 12.83 -11.96 3.76
CA GLU A 140 14.02 -12.15 4.58
C GLU A 140 13.85 -11.39 5.91
N GLY A 141 14.01 -12.10 7.03
CA GLY A 141 13.74 -11.57 8.37
C GLY A 141 12.34 -11.88 8.93
N ASP A 142 11.43 -12.50 8.16
CA ASP A 142 10.22 -13.10 8.74
C ASP A 142 10.60 -14.33 9.60
N ASP A 143 9.97 -14.48 10.76
CA ASP A 143 10.37 -15.45 11.80
C ASP A 143 9.57 -16.75 11.70
N ALA A 144 10.25 -17.85 11.38
CA ALA A 144 9.63 -19.18 11.31
C ALA A 144 9.06 -19.66 12.65
N ALA A 145 9.68 -19.30 13.77
CA ALA A 145 9.16 -19.62 15.09
C ALA A 145 7.88 -18.83 15.38
N TYR A 146 7.83 -17.56 14.97
CA TYR A 146 6.60 -16.77 15.05
C TYR A 146 5.49 -17.37 14.20
N ALA A 147 5.77 -17.76 12.95
CA ALA A 147 4.80 -18.42 12.07
C ALA A 147 4.25 -19.72 12.70
N ALA A 148 5.13 -20.56 13.26
CA ALA A 148 4.73 -21.79 13.95
C ALA A 148 3.83 -21.49 15.16
N ARG A 149 4.19 -20.48 15.96
CA ARG A 149 3.38 -20.04 17.10
C ARG A 149 2.01 -19.55 16.67
N VAL A 150 1.92 -18.75 15.60
CA VAL A 150 0.64 -18.30 15.05
C VAL A 150 -0.23 -19.50 14.64
N LYS A 151 0.33 -20.50 13.94
CA LYS A 151 -0.39 -21.71 13.56
C LYS A 151 -0.86 -22.53 14.77
N GLN A 152 -0.07 -22.57 15.84
CA GLN A 152 -0.45 -23.25 17.07
C GLN A 152 -1.56 -22.51 17.84
N GLU A 153 -1.40 -21.21 18.08
CA GLU A 153 -2.35 -20.39 18.84
C GLU A 153 -3.67 -20.14 18.10
N LEU A 154 -3.65 -20.18 16.77
CA LEU A 154 -4.80 -19.98 15.89
C LEU A 154 -5.12 -21.27 15.13
N SER A 155 -5.04 -22.42 15.80
CA SER A 155 -5.28 -23.74 15.20
C SER A 155 -6.69 -23.94 14.65
N HIS A 156 -7.65 -23.11 15.07
CA HIS A 156 -9.02 -23.08 14.53
C HIS A 156 -9.16 -22.23 13.26
N ALA A 157 -8.17 -21.41 12.92
CA ALA A 157 -8.19 -20.58 11.73
C ALA A 157 -7.92 -21.41 10.47
N VAL A 158 -8.47 -20.94 9.34
CA VAL A 158 -8.09 -21.45 8.02
C VAL A 158 -6.94 -20.60 7.48
N PHE A 159 -5.85 -21.26 7.08
CA PHE A 159 -4.70 -20.59 6.47
C PHE A 159 -4.80 -20.65 4.94
N SER A 160 -4.35 -19.60 4.26
CA SER A 160 -4.37 -19.56 2.79
C SER A 160 -3.60 -20.72 2.18
N GLU A 161 -2.46 -21.09 2.77
CA GLU A 161 -1.63 -22.22 2.32
C GLU A 161 -2.42 -23.52 2.16
N ASP A 162 -3.35 -23.78 3.08
CA ASP A 162 -4.12 -25.03 3.12
C ASP A 162 -5.30 -25.04 2.13
N ARG A 163 -5.81 -23.85 1.76
CA ARG A 163 -7.07 -23.73 1.00
C ARG A 163 -6.93 -23.10 -0.38
N PHE A 164 -6.16 -22.01 -0.47
CA PHE A 164 -6.03 -21.20 -1.67
C PHE A 164 -4.64 -21.30 -2.30
N GLY A 165 -3.68 -21.85 -1.55
CA GLY A 165 -2.27 -21.91 -1.91
C GLY A 165 -1.44 -20.88 -1.17
N ARG A 166 -0.12 -21.10 -1.19
CA ARG A 166 0.86 -20.27 -0.49
C ARG A 166 1.04 -18.88 -1.12
N TRP A 167 0.96 -18.82 -2.45
CA TRP A 167 1.15 -17.59 -3.23
C TRP A 167 -0.15 -17.27 -3.94
N LEU A 168 -0.79 -16.18 -3.51
CA LEU A 168 -2.02 -15.68 -4.10
C LEU A 168 -1.71 -14.45 -4.94
N ASN A 169 -2.20 -14.43 -6.17
CA ASN A 169 -2.30 -13.20 -6.94
C ASN A 169 -3.45 -12.31 -6.42
N GLU A 170 -3.52 -11.09 -6.91
CA GLU A 170 -4.47 -10.07 -6.47
C GLU A 170 -5.94 -10.54 -6.59
N ARG A 171 -6.28 -11.22 -7.69
CA ARG A 171 -7.65 -11.73 -7.89
C ARG A 171 -8.00 -12.87 -6.93
N GLN A 172 -7.02 -13.71 -6.58
CA GLN A 172 -7.18 -14.75 -5.56
C GLN A 172 -7.33 -14.14 -4.16
N VAL A 173 -6.56 -13.10 -3.85
CA VAL A 173 -6.73 -12.32 -2.60
C VAL A 173 -8.13 -11.71 -2.56
N ALA A 174 -8.59 -11.04 -3.63
CA ALA A 174 -9.92 -10.43 -3.69
C ALA A 174 -11.05 -11.46 -3.44
N ARG A 175 -10.94 -12.66 -4.03
CA ARG A 175 -11.90 -13.76 -3.80
C ARG A 175 -11.86 -14.25 -2.35
N ALA A 176 -10.68 -14.44 -1.79
CA ALA A 176 -10.53 -14.89 -0.41
C ALA A 176 -11.06 -13.83 0.58
N VAL A 177 -10.76 -12.55 0.36
CA VAL A 177 -11.32 -11.42 1.10
C VAL A 177 -12.85 -11.39 1.02
N SER A 178 -13.41 -11.64 -0.16
CA SER A 178 -14.86 -11.65 -0.37
C SER A 178 -15.57 -12.80 0.36
N SER A 179 -14.85 -13.84 0.79
CA SER A 179 -15.40 -14.94 1.60
C SER A 179 -15.53 -14.61 3.10
N ALA A 180 -15.09 -13.42 3.53
CA ALA A 180 -15.15 -12.98 4.91
C ALA A 180 -16.09 -11.79 5.10
N ALA A 181 -16.68 -11.68 6.29
CA ALA A 181 -17.55 -10.56 6.62
C ALA A 181 -16.77 -9.25 6.86
N VAL A 182 -15.60 -9.33 7.50
CA VAL A 182 -14.82 -8.18 7.98
C VAL A 182 -13.33 -8.36 7.67
N GLY A 183 -12.63 -7.30 7.27
CA GLY A 183 -11.18 -7.26 7.16
C GLY A 183 -10.51 -6.81 8.47
N LEU A 184 -9.36 -7.39 8.82
CA LEU A 184 -8.63 -7.07 10.05
C LEU A 184 -7.37 -6.24 9.80
N CYS A 185 -7.15 -5.23 10.65
CA CYS A 185 -6.02 -4.33 10.62
C CYS A 185 -5.37 -4.24 12.01
N LEU A 186 -4.55 -5.24 12.36
CA LEU A 186 -4.15 -5.46 13.76
C LEU A 186 -2.73 -5.03 14.09
N SER A 187 -1.92 -4.65 13.11
CA SER A 187 -0.56 -4.14 13.33
C SER A 187 -0.56 -2.82 14.14
N GLN A 188 0.46 -2.65 14.98
CA GLN A 188 0.63 -1.42 15.79
C GLN A 188 1.15 -0.27 14.94
N VAL A 189 2.02 -0.60 14.00
CA VAL A 189 2.70 0.39 13.18
C VAL A 189 2.83 -0.16 11.77
N GLU A 190 2.28 0.57 10.82
CA GLU A 190 2.40 0.33 9.38
C GLU A 190 2.27 1.65 8.66
N GLY A 191 2.91 1.83 7.51
CA GLY A 191 2.65 3.00 6.65
C GLY A 191 1.19 3.01 6.16
N ALA A 192 0.94 2.84 4.87
CA ALA A 192 -0.45 2.90 4.39
C ALA A 192 -1.23 1.57 4.57
N MET A 193 -0.56 0.41 4.64
CA MET A 193 -1.16 -0.94 4.66
C MET A 193 -2.12 -1.19 3.47
N TYR A 194 -1.62 -1.75 2.37
CA TYR A 194 -2.45 -2.07 1.19
C TYR A 194 -3.70 -2.88 1.51
N ALA A 195 -3.56 -3.90 2.36
CA ALA A 195 -4.65 -4.78 2.76
C ALA A 195 -5.90 -4.04 3.26
N ALA A 196 -5.76 -2.89 3.92
CA ALA A 196 -6.90 -2.08 4.32
C ALA A 196 -7.74 -1.66 3.10
N VAL A 197 -7.12 -1.08 2.08
CA VAL A 197 -7.85 -0.63 0.89
C VAL A 197 -8.25 -1.79 -0.02
N GLU A 198 -7.50 -2.90 -0.04
CA GLU A 198 -7.92 -4.14 -0.71
C GLU A 198 -9.28 -4.63 -0.17
N TYR A 199 -9.48 -4.61 1.16
CA TYR A 199 -10.75 -4.98 1.79
C TYR A 199 -11.88 -4.04 1.40
N LEU A 200 -11.62 -2.74 1.48
CA LEU A 200 -12.64 -1.73 1.20
C LEU A 200 -13.05 -1.73 -0.28
N LEU A 201 -12.11 -1.96 -1.20
CA LEU A 201 -12.39 -2.15 -2.63
C LEU A 201 -13.24 -3.40 -2.89
N CYS A 202 -13.05 -4.47 -2.12
CA CYS A 202 -13.92 -5.65 -2.11
C CYS A 202 -15.25 -5.41 -1.33
N GLY A 203 -15.49 -4.18 -0.87
CA GLY A 203 -16.68 -3.80 -0.12
C GLY A 203 -16.79 -4.49 1.24
N ARG A 204 -15.65 -4.76 1.90
CA ARG A 204 -15.60 -5.34 3.25
C ARG A 204 -15.31 -4.26 4.29
N PRO A 205 -16.10 -4.16 5.37
CA PRO A 205 -15.79 -3.26 6.49
C PRO A 205 -14.54 -3.72 7.25
N ILE A 206 -14.00 -2.86 8.11
CA ILE A 206 -12.72 -3.10 8.79
C ILE A 206 -12.82 -3.00 10.31
N VAL A 207 -12.22 -3.95 11.02
CA VAL A 207 -11.83 -3.77 12.42
C VAL A 207 -10.32 -3.54 12.50
N SER A 208 -9.96 -2.42 13.12
CA SER A 208 -8.59 -1.99 13.32
C SER A 208 -8.31 -1.81 14.81
N THR A 209 -7.04 -1.85 15.18
CA THR A 209 -6.59 -1.38 16.50
C THR A 209 -5.92 -0.02 16.36
N ALA A 210 -5.75 0.68 17.49
CA ALA A 210 -4.94 1.89 17.52
C ALA A 210 -3.58 1.63 16.88
N ASN A 211 -3.20 2.52 15.96
CA ASN A 211 -1.99 2.37 15.16
C ASN A 211 -1.29 3.70 14.92
N GLN A 212 -0.04 3.60 14.52
CA GLN A 212 0.72 4.69 13.94
C GLN A 212 0.89 4.42 12.44
N GLY A 213 0.60 5.44 11.64
CA GLY A 213 0.88 5.47 10.22
C GLY A 213 -0.28 5.90 9.32
N GLY A 214 -0.09 5.72 8.01
CA GLY A 214 -0.99 6.16 6.94
C GLY A 214 -2.27 5.34 6.78
N ARG A 215 -2.45 4.22 7.49
CA ARG A 215 -3.67 3.39 7.39
C ARG A 215 -4.94 4.17 7.78
N ASN A 216 -4.84 5.05 8.77
CA ASN A 216 -5.99 5.80 9.30
C ASN A 216 -6.65 6.71 8.26
N GLU A 217 -5.91 7.10 7.21
CA GLU A 217 -6.48 7.82 6.07
C GLU A 217 -7.73 7.13 5.53
N TRP A 218 -7.74 5.79 5.49
CA TRP A 218 -8.79 4.99 4.84
C TRP A 218 -9.90 4.52 5.78
N LEU A 219 -9.79 4.79 7.09
CA LEU A 219 -10.69 4.23 8.10
C LEU A 219 -11.88 5.16 8.36
N HIS A 220 -12.98 4.96 7.63
CA HIS A 220 -14.21 5.74 7.82
C HIS A 220 -15.09 5.17 8.93
N ALA A 221 -15.58 6.00 9.85
CA ALA A 221 -16.38 5.56 10.99
C ALA A 221 -17.68 4.81 10.59
N ASP A 222 -18.23 5.07 9.40
CA ASP A 222 -19.43 4.37 8.93
C ASP A 222 -19.23 2.86 8.76
N PHE A 223 -18.04 2.41 8.39
CA PHE A 223 -17.75 1.00 8.09
C PHE A 223 -16.42 0.49 8.66
N CYS A 224 -15.76 1.28 9.51
CA CYS A 224 -14.58 0.88 10.23
C CYS A 224 -14.78 1.06 11.74
N ARG A 225 -14.14 0.18 12.52
CA ARG A 225 -14.08 0.30 13.99
C ARG A 225 -12.62 0.27 14.42
N ILE A 226 -12.19 1.27 15.17
CA ILE A 226 -10.91 1.25 15.89
C ILE A 226 -11.21 0.86 17.33
N VAL A 227 -10.65 -0.26 17.78
CA VAL A 227 -10.95 -0.85 19.09
C VAL A 227 -9.71 -1.04 19.96
N ALA A 228 -9.94 -1.36 21.23
CA ALA A 228 -8.88 -1.72 22.16
C ALA A 228 -8.06 -2.91 21.62
N THR A 229 -6.77 -2.92 21.95
CA THR A 229 -5.81 -3.92 21.46
C THR A 229 -5.87 -5.18 22.32
N ASP A 230 -7.04 -5.83 22.31
CA ASP A 230 -7.27 -7.09 22.99
C ASP A 230 -8.20 -7.99 22.15
N PRO A 231 -8.06 -9.33 22.27
CA PRO A 231 -8.81 -10.26 21.43
C PRO A 231 -10.33 -10.15 21.53
N ASP A 232 -10.86 -9.85 22.71
CA ASP A 232 -12.30 -9.88 22.94
C ASP A 232 -12.98 -8.63 22.37
N SER A 233 -12.35 -7.46 22.49
CA SER A 233 -12.77 -6.24 21.82
C SER A 233 -12.76 -6.38 20.31
N ILE A 234 -11.73 -7.02 19.74
CA ILE A 234 -11.61 -7.27 18.30
C ILE A 234 -12.71 -8.22 17.83
N ALA A 235 -12.92 -9.34 18.52
CA ALA A 235 -13.93 -10.33 18.15
C ALA A 235 -15.34 -9.77 18.27
N ARG A 236 -15.65 -9.05 19.35
CA ARG A 236 -16.94 -8.39 19.54
C ARG A 236 -17.24 -7.40 18.42
N ALA A 237 -16.31 -6.49 18.14
CA ALA A 237 -16.49 -5.50 17.08
C ALA A 237 -16.60 -6.14 15.68
N THR A 238 -15.87 -7.23 15.44
CA THR A 238 -15.99 -8.02 14.20
C THR A 238 -17.42 -8.54 14.03
N LEU A 239 -17.96 -9.20 15.07
CA LEU A 239 -19.31 -9.77 15.01
C LEU A 239 -20.40 -8.71 14.97
N GLU A 240 -20.23 -7.58 15.66
CA GLU A 240 -21.14 -6.43 15.60
C GLU A 240 -21.17 -5.83 14.18
N LEU A 241 -20.00 -5.51 13.63
CA LEU A 241 -19.87 -4.89 12.31
C LEU A 241 -20.37 -5.81 11.19
N ALA A 242 -20.15 -7.13 11.30
CA ALA A 242 -20.71 -8.12 10.38
C ALA A 242 -22.26 -8.12 10.36
N LYS A 243 -22.90 -7.86 11.51
CA LYS A 243 -24.37 -7.83 11.64
C LYS A 243 -25.00 -6.56 11.07
N GLU A 244 -24.25 -5.46 10.97
CA GLU A 244 -24.74 -4.20 10.41
C GLU A 244 -25.11 -4.31 8.92
N LYS A 245 -24.58 -5.32 8.21
CA LYS A 245 -24.88 -5.60 6.79
C LYS A 245 -24.76 -4.35 5.92
N ILE A 246 -23.70 -3.58 6.15
CA ILE A 246 -23.39 -2.37 5.37
C ILE A 246 -23.32 -2.74 3.89
N PRO A 247 -24.02 -2.01 3.00
CA PRO A 247 -23.98 -2.28 1.56
C PRO A 247 -22.53 -2.25 1.04
N PRO A 248 -22.03 -3.33 0.41
CA PRO A 248 -20.65 -3.40 -0.06
C PRO A 248 -20.30 -2.27 -1.05
N GLN A 249 -21.27 -1.88 -1.88
CA GLN A 249 -21.16 -0.79 -2.84
C GLN A 249 -20.92 0.55 -2.14
N GLN A 250 -21.57 0.82 -1.01
CA GLN A 250 -21.36 2.06 -0.25
C GLN A 250 -19.91 2.16 0.24
N ILE A 251 -19.34 1.06 0.75
CA ILE A 251 -17.96 1.00 1.20
C ILE A 251 -17.01 1.27 0.00
N ARG A 252 -17.20 0.53 -1.10
CA ARG A 252 -16.37 0.66 -2.29
C ARG A 252 -16.42 2.06 -2.88
N GLU A 253 -17.61 2.63 -3.04
CA GLU A 253 -17.81 3.98 -3.61
C GLU A 253 -17.13 5.05 -2.74
N GLN A 254 -17.24 4.96 -1.42
CA GLN A 254 -16.55 5.88 -0.52
C GLN A 254 -15.02 5.79 -0.69
N THR A 255 -14.49 4.57 -0.78
CA THR A 255 -13.06 4.34 -1.00
C THR A 255 -12.60 4.87 -2.37
N LEU A 256 -13.35 4.61 -3.44
CA LEU A 256 -13.03 5.11 -4.78
C LEU A 256 -13.06 6.65 -4.84
N ARG A 257 -13.97 7.30 -4.12
CA ARG A 257 -13.98 8.78 -4.00
C ARG A 257 -12.69 9.29 -3.37
N GLN A 258 -12.24 8.66 -2.30
CA GLN A 258 -10.99 9.03 -1.63
C GLN A 258 -9.75 8.73 -2.49
N MET A 259 -9.72 7.59 -3.18
CA MET A 259 -8.66 7.29 -4.16
C MET A 259 -8.62 8.33 -5.27
N THR A 260 -9.79 8.72 -5.79
CA THR A 260 -9.91 9.74 -6.84
C THR A 260 -9.37 11.10 -6.38
N HIS A 261 -9.62 11.48 -5.13
CA HIS A 261 -9.05 12.71 -4.55
C HIS A 261 -7.51 12.70 -4.58
N HIS A 262 -6.89 11.64 -4.05
CA HIS A 262 -5.43 11.51 -4.03
C HIS A 262 -4.81 11.42 -5.43
N ARG A 263 -5.46 10.68 -6.35
CA ARG A 263 -5.02 10.58 -7.75
C ARG A 263 -5.13 11.91 -8.49
N ARG A 264 -6.14 12.74 -8.17
CA ARG A 264 -6.25 14.11 -8.72
C ARG A 264 -5.09 14.97 -8.26
N THR A 265 -4.77 14.97 -6.97
CA THR A 265 -3.60 15.69 -6.42
C THR A 265 -2.31 15.29 -7.13
N PHE A 266 -2.12 13.98 -7.38
CA PHE A 266 -0.98 13.51 -8.17
C PHE A 266 -1.02 13.98 -9.62
N GLY A 267 -2.20 13.97 -10.24
CA GLY A 267 -2.41 14.47 -11.60
C GLY A 267 -2.07 15.95 -11.74
N GLU A 268 -2.52 16.79 -10.81
CA GLU A 268 -2.24 18.22 -10.77
C GLU A 268 -0.74 18.48 -10.58
N LEU A 269 -0.08 17.72 -9.71
CA LEU A 269 1.36 17.80 -9.51
C LEU A 269 2.15 17.40 -10.76
N GLY A 270 1.76 16.30 -11.40
CA GLY A 270 2.36 15.85 -12.65
C GLY A 270 2.14 16.84 -13.80
N GLN A 271 0.94 17.39 -13.92
CA GLN A 271 0.63 18.39 -14.94
C GLN A 271 1.40 19.69 -14.72
N MET A 272 1.56 20.15 -13.48
CA MET A 272 2.39 21.33 -13.16
C MET A 272 3.84 21.14 -13.63
N ILE A 273 4.38 19.93 -13.51
CA ILE A 273 5.71 19.60 -14.01
C ILE A 273 5.72 19.63 -15.55
N TYR A 274 4.73 19.03 -16.20
CA TYR A 274 4.59 19.05 -17.65
C TYR A 274 4.51 20.46 -18.23
N ASP A 275 3.70 21.32 -17.61
CA ASP A 275 3.50 22.70 -18.05
C ASP A 275 4.79 23.52 -17.90
N ARG A 276 5.52 23.34 -16.78
CA ARG A 276 6.81 23.99 -16.55
C ARG A 276 7.86 23.60 -17.59
N GLU A 277 7.84 22.35 -18.03
CA GLU A 277 8.75 21.81 -19.04
C GLU A 277 8.21 21.98 -20.47
N GLN A 278 7.03 22.62 -20.64
CA GLN A 278 6.40 22.94 -21.92
C GLN A 278 6.20 21.72 -22.84
N THR A 279 5.85 20.57 -22.25
CA THR A 279 5.74 19.30 -22.99
C THR A 279 4.57 19.28 -23.98
N GLY A 280 3.53 20.08 -23.73
CA GLY A 280 2.26 20.06 -24.50
C GLY A 280 1.44 18.78 -24.32
N ARG A 281 1.77 17.95 -23.32
CA ARG A 281 1.14 16.65 -23.05
C ARG A 281 0.14 16.73 -21.89
N ASP A 282 -0.68 15.67 -21.77
CA ASP A 282 -1.59 15.45 -20.65
C ASP A 282 -1.01 14.38 -19.74
N PHE A 283 -0.64 14.77 -18.52
CA PHE A 283 0.01 13.89 -17.57
C PHE A 283 -0.84 12.68 -17.20
N LEU A 284 -2.13 12.87 -16.93
CA LEU A 284 -3.00 11.77 -16.50
C LEU A 284 -3.23 10.79 -17.65
N ARG A 285 -3.39 11.29 -18.88
CA ARG A 285 -3.49 10.42 -20.06
C ARG A 285 -2.26 9.52 -20.19
N ASP A 286 -1.08 10.10 -20.07
CA ASP A 286 0.17 9.35 -20.17
C ASP A 286 0.36 8.39 -18.99
N PHE A 287 0.03 8.84 -17.77
CA PHE A 287 0.10 8.03 -16.55
C PHE A 287 -0.79 6.79 -16.63
N TYR A 288 -2.05 6.95 -17.04
CA TYR A 288 -2.98 5.83 -17.12
C TYR A 288 -2.69 4.88 -18.28
N SER A 289 -1.98 5.32 -19.33
CA SER A 289 -1.60 4.44 -20.44
C SER A 289 -0.60 3.35 -20.03
N THR A 290 0.15 3.58 -18.94
CA THR A 290 1.15 2.66 -18.38
C THR A 290 0.93 2.44 -16.87
N PHE A 291 -0.32 2.60 -16.40
CA PHE A 291 -0.62 2.45 -14.98
C PHE A 291 -0.31 1.03 -14.51
N HIS A 292 0.37 0.95 -13.36
CA HIS A 292 0.66 -0.29 -12.69
C HIS A 292 0.12 -0.25 -11.27
N HIS A 293 -0.52 -1.36 -10.88
CA HIS A 293 -0.90 -1.66 -9.51
C HIS A 293 0.21 -1.29 -8.51
N LYS A 294 -0.14 -0.61 -7.41
CA LYS A 294 0.79 -0.15 -6.35
C LYS A 294 1.78 0.95 -6.77
N LEU A 295 1.48 1.63 -7.88
CA LEU A 295 2.33 2.66 -8.49
C LEU A 295 3.68 2.09 -8.96
N GLY A 296 3.67 0.86 -9.49
CA GLY A 296 4.79 0.28 -10.23
C GLY A 296 5.05 -1.20 -9.98
N ARG A 297 6.16 -1.69 -10.55
CA ARG A 297 6.59 -3.09 -10.54
C ARG A 297 8.03 -3.21 -10.07
N TRP A 298 8.36 -4.32 -9.41
CA TRP A 298 9.73 -4.66 -9.09
C TRP A 298 10.50 -5.03 -10.38
N MET A 299 11.78 -4.65 -10.45
CA MET A 299 12.66 -4.92 -11.58
C MET A 299 14.03 -5.36 -11.06
N SER A 300 14.62 -6.34 -11.72
CA SER A 300 16.04 -6.66 -11.50
C SER A 300 16.94 -5.58 -12.09
N ASP A 301 18.23 -5.58 -11.75
CA ASP A 301 19.21 -4.68 -12.39
C ASP A 301 19.28 -4.89 -13.91
N GLU A 302 19.19 -6.15 -14.37
CA GLU A 302 19.19 -6.49 -15.79
C GLU A 302 17.93 -5.98 -16.51
N ASP A 303 16.75 -6.19 -15.91
CA ASP A 303 15.49 -5.66 -16.46
C ASP A 303 15.52 -4.13 -16.50
N PHE A 304 16.06 -3.49 -15.46
CA PHE A 304 16.19 -2.04 -15.41
C PHE A 304 17.14 -1.51 -16.49
N GLU A 305 18.32 -2.12 -16.64
CA GLU A 305 19.29 -1.77 -17.68
C GLU A 305 18.70 -1.90 -19.08
N GLN A 306 18.04 -3.04 -19.35
CA GLN A 306 17.42 -3.28 -20.64
C GLN A 306 16.32 -2.25 -20.91
N GLU A 307 15.48 -1.96 -19.93
CA GLU A 307 14.39 -1.02 -20.11
C GLU A 307 14.90 0.40 -20.29
N VAL A 308 15.91 0.81 -19.53
CA VAL A 308 16.52 2.14 -19.68
C VAL A 308 17.22 2.30 -21.04
N SER A 309 17.81 1.23 -21.58
CA SER A 309 18.43 1.27 -22.91
C SER A 309 17.46 1.47 -24.08
N THR A 310 16.16 1.28 -23.85
CA THR A 310 15.11 1.45 -24.87
C THR A 310 14.50 2.86 -24.91
N LEU A 311 14.95 3.75 -24.01
CA LEU A 311 14.50 5.14 -23.87
C LEU A 311 15.33 6.09 -24.73
#